data_AF-A0A1Y4JZ79-F1
#
_entry.id   AF-A0A1Y4JZ79-F1
#
_cell.length_a   1.000
_cell.length_b   1.000
_cell.length_c   1.000
_cell.angle_alpha   90.00
_cell.angle_beta   90.00
_cell.angle_gamma   90.00
#
_symmetry.space_group_name_H-M   'P 1'
#
loop_
_entity.id
_entity.type
_entity.pdbx_description
1 polymer ?
#
loop_
_entity_poly.entity_id
_entity_poly.type
_entity_poly.pdbx_seq_one_letter_code
_entity_poly.pdbx_strand_id
1 'polypeptide(L)'
;MKVEVDFFGLDEFLEDAENEIKQGMIEAAHAGVDYSKETGNYQNHTHNLRSAPGSAVVINGEIVDMYVPAEPGHEDAKSKTENLLIYGKRPQNGIIIADGMEYASYVESKGRKVISQGALHIVTEAGKKFSK
;
A
#
# COMPACT_ATOMS: atom_id res chain seq x y z
N MET A 1 17.25 -12.34 -48.70
CA MET A 1 16.79 -13.07 -47.50
C MET A 1 16.02 -12.09 -46.65
N LYS A 2 14.71 -12.30 -46.44
CA LYS A 2 13.93 -11.54 -45.45
C LYS A 2 14.04 -12.36 -44.16
N VAL A 3 14.68 -11.81 -43.13
CA VAL A 3 14.70 -12.42 -41.81
C VAL A 3 13.47 -11.87 -41.09
N GLU A 4 12.47 -12.73 -40.86
CA GLU A 4 11.39 -12.43 -39.93
C GLU A 4 11.92 -12.75 -38.53
N VAL A 5 12.16 -11.69 -37.75
CA VAL A 5 12.57 -11.82 -36.35
C VAL A 5 11.28 -11.86 -35.54
N ASP A 6 11.00 -12.99 -34.91
CA ASP A 6 9.87 -13.17 -33.99
C ASP A 6 10.30 -12.77 -32.57
N PHE A 7 9.64 -11.76 -32.02
CA PHE A 7 9.90 -11.23 -30.68
C PHE A 7 8.85 -11.68 -29.65
N PHE A 8 7.94 -12.58 -30.01
CA PHE A 8 6.83 -12.99 -29.13
C PHE A 8 7.29 -13.52 -27.76
N GLY A 9 8.40 -14.28 -27.72
CA GLY A 9 8.96 -14.76 -26.45
C GLY A 9 9.61 -13.67 -25.57
N LEU A 10 9.93 -12.51 -26.14
CA LEU A 10 10.38 -11.35 -25.37
C LEU A 10 9.19 -10.61 -24.75
N ASP A 11 8.08 -10.49 -25.49
CA ASP A 11 6.86 -9.85 -25.00
C ASP A 11 6.28 -10.63 -23.80
N GLU A 12 6.19 -11.95 -23.89
CA GLU A 12 5.75 -12.82 -22.78
C GLU A 12 6.64 -12.68 -21.53
N PHE A 13 7.96 -12.65 -21.72
CA PHE A 13 8.91 -12.44 -20.62
C PHE A 13 8.73 -11.07 -19.94
N LEU A 14 8.49 -10.01 -20.72
CA LEU A 14 8.26 -8.68 -20.17
C LEU A 14 6.95 -8.62 -19.39
N GLU A 15 5.88 -9.21 -19.91
CA GLU A 15 4.59 -9.29 -19.21
C GLU A 15 4.70 -10.03 -17.87
N ASP A 16 5.43 -11.16 -17.85
CA ASP A 16 5.68 -11.91 -16.63
C ASP A 16 6.47 -11.08 -15.59
N ALA A 17 7.52 -10.39 -16.02
CA ALA A 17 8.31 -9.53 -15.15
C ALA A 17 7.48 -8.36 -14.58
N GLU A 18 6.64 -7.71 -15.41
CA GLU A 18 5.73 -6.65 -14.96
C GLU A 18 4.70 -7.17 -13.95
N ASN A 19 4.16 -8.37 -14.19
CA ASN A 19 3.24 -9.03 -13.28
C ASN A 19 3.90 -9.37 -11.94
N GLU A 20 5.12 -9.91 -11.94
CA GLU A 20 5.86 -10.22 -10.71
C GLU A 20 6.13 -8.95 -9.89
N ILE A 21 6.56 -7.86 -10.55
CA ILE A 21 6.78 -6.57 -9.88
C ILE A 21 5.47 -6.05 -9.27
N LYS A 22 4.38 -6.06 -10.05
CA LYS A 22 3.06 -5.62 -9.59
C LYS A 22 2.61 -6.42 -8.36
N GLN A 23 2.69 -7.75 -8.40
CA GLN A 23 2.29 -8.59 -7.27
C GLN A 23 3.18 -8.35 -6.06
N GLY A 24 4.50 -8.23 -6.24
CA GLY A 24 5.42 -7.92 -5.15
C GLY A 24 5.11 -6.58 -4.47
N MET A 25 4.70 -5.57 -5.24
CA MET A 25 4.25 -4.27 -4.70
C MET A 25 2.95 -4.39 -3.90
N ILE A 26 1.97 -5.15 -4.41
CA ILE A 26 0.68 -5.40 -3.74
C ILE A 26 0.92 -6.09 -2.40
N GLU A 27 1.69 -7.18 -2.40
CA GLU A 27 2.00 -7.95 -1.20
C GLU A 27 2.75 -7.10 -0.15
N ALA A 28 3.72 -6.29 -0.59
CA ALA A 28 4.43 -5.38 0.31
C ALA A 28 3.48 -4.32 0.90
N ALA A 29 2.60 -3.74 0.09
CA ALA A 29 1.63 -2.74 0.51
C ALA A 29 0.67 -3.30 1.57
N HIS A 30 0.09 -4.48 1.33
CA HIS A 30 -0.83 -5.15 2.25
C HIS A 30 -0.14 -5.48 3.57
N ALA A 31 1.08 -6.04 3.50
CA ALA A 31 1.87 -6.35 4.70
C ALA A 31 2.13 -5.09 5.55
N GLY A 32 2.35 -3.93 4.93
CA GLY A 32 2.49 -2.66 5.65
C GLY A 32 1.24 -2.22 6.41
N VAL A 33 0.07 -2.40 5.79
CA VAL A 33 -1.22 -2.11 6.42
C VAL A 33 -1.45 -3.04 7.61
N ASP A 34 -1.27 -4.35 7.41
CA ASP A 34 -1.45 -5.35 8.46
C ASP A 34 -0.49 -5.12 9.63
N TYR A 35 0.79 -4.84 9.34
CA TYR A 35 1.78 -4.51 10.35
C TYR A 35 1.38 -3.28 11.18
N SER A 36 0.80 -2.26 10.55
CA SER A 36 0.30 -1.06 11.24
C SER A 36 -0.84 -1.41 12.20
N LYS A 37 -1.75 -2.30 11.78
CA LYS A 37 -2.86 -2.76 12.61
C LYS A 37 -2.36 -3.56 13.82
N GLU A 38 -1.42 -4.48 13.61
CA GLU A 38 -0.94 -5.40 14.64
C GLU A 38 -0.02 -4.74 15.68
N THR A 39 0.79 -3.75 15.28
CA THR A 39 1.90 -3.25 16.11
C THR A 39 1.67 -1.87 16.76
N GLY A 40 0.51 -1.24 16.54
CA GLY A 40 0.19 0.07 17.10
C GLY A 40 0.24 0.08 18.63
N ASN A 41 0.89 1.08 19.23
CA ASN A 41 1.15 1.16 20.69
C ASN A 41 0.38 2.28 21.41
N TYR A 42 -0.78 2.65 20.89
CA TYR A 42 -1.68 3.68 21.43
C TYR A 42 -2.95 3.05 22.02
N GLN A 43 -3.59 3.78 22.94
CA GLN A 43 -4.90 3.38 23.45
C GLN A 43 -5.96 3.73 22.41
N ASN A 44 -6.64 2.72 21.89
CA ASN A 44 -7.61 2.90 20.83
C ASN A 44 -8.99 3.23 21.45
N HIS A 45 -9.26 4.52 21.67
CA HIS A 45 -10.49 4.97 22.36
C HIS A 45 -11.74 4.84 21.50
N THR A 46 -11.62 5.15 20.22
CA THR A 46 -12.72 5.15 19.23
C THR A 46 -12.72 3.91 18.35
N HIS A 47 -11.74 3.03 18.53
CA HIS A 47 -11.42 1.89 17.67
C HIS A 47 -10.96 2.23 16.24
N ASN A 48 -11.27 3.42 15.71
CA ASN A 48 -11.04 3.81 14.31
C ASN A 48 -9.57 3.84 13.83
N LEU A 49 -8.59 4.22 14.67
CA LEU A 49 -7.18 4.39 14.23
C LEU A 49 -6.52 3.07 13.81
N ARG A 50 -6.92 1.96 14.46
CA ARG A 50 -6.46 0.62 14.09
C ARG A 50 -7.37 -0.02 13.05
N SER A 51 -8.61 0.47 12.94
CA SER A 51 -9.63 -0.16 12.11
C SER A 51 -9.60 0.28 10.65
N ALA A 52 -8.87 1.33 10.25
CA ALA A 52 -8.86 1.71 8.82
C ALA A 52 -7.55 2.31 8.28
N PRO A 53 -6.32 1.88 8.68
CA PRO A 53 -5.18 2.15 7.82
C PRO A 53 -5.38 1.44 6.48
N GLY A 54 -4.83 2.00 5.40
CA GLY A 54 -4.98 1.45 4.08
C GLY A 54 -3.84 1.84 3.15
N SER A 55 -3.74 1.13 2.03
CA SER A 55 -2.72 1.35 1.02
C SER A 55 -3.29 1.31 -0.38
N ALA A 56 -2.58 1.94 -1.32
CA ALA A 56 -2.84 1.82 -2.74
C ALA A 56 -1.53 1.61 -3.50
N VAL A 57 -1.54 0.71 -4.48
CA VAL A 57 -0.46 0.54 -5.44
C VAL A 57 -0.79 1.33 -6.69
N VAL A 58 0.12 2.22 -7.07
CA VAL A 58 -0.02 3.07 -8.26
C VAL A 58 1.00 2.62 -9.30
N ILE A 59 0.53 2.32 -10.51
CA ILE A 59 1.35 2.02 -11.68
C ILE A 59 0.84 2.89 -12.82
N ASN A 60 1.75 3.57 -13.49
CA ASN A 60 1.46 4.49 -14.58
C ASN A 60 0.43 5.58 -14.23
N GLY A 61 0.41 6.02 -12.97
CA GLY A 61 -0.54 7.00 -12.43
C GLY A 61 -1.91 6.44 -12.06
N GLU A 62 -2.17 5.16 -12.35
CA GLU A 62 -3.42 4.47 -12.05
C GLU A 62 -3.31 3.63 -10.78
N ILE A 63 -4.36 3.64 -9.96
CA ILE A 63 -4.45 2.72 -8.83
C ILE A 63 -4.77 1.34 -9.40
N VAL A 64 -3.81 0.41 -9.30
CA VAL A 64 -3.95 -0.97 -9.76
C VAL A 64 -4.39 -1.93 -8.64
N ASP A 65 -4.24 -1.49 -7.39
CA ASP A 65 -4.69 -2.20 -6.20
C ASP A 65 -4.95 -1.19 -5.06
N MET A 66 -5.99 -1.44 -4.27
CA MET A 66 -6.33 -0.64 -3.10
C MET A 66 -6.81 -1.56 -1.98
N TYR A 67 -6.23 -1.40 -0.80
CA TYR A 67 -6.47 -2.26 0.34
C TYR A 67 -6.77 -1.42 1.58
N VAL A 68 -8.01 -1.51 2.05
CA VAL A 68 -8.49 -0.84 3.26
C VAL A 68 -9.32 -1.82 4.09
N PRO A 69 -8.65 -2.69 4.89
CA PRO A 69 -9.32 -3.72 5.67
C PRO A 69 -9.98 -3.10 6.89
N ALA A 70 -11.26 -2.73 6.76
CA ALA A 70 -12.04 -2.19 7.85
C ALA A 70 -12.80 -3.25 8.65
N GLU A 71 -12.81 -3.11 9.97
CA GLU A 71 -13.68 -3.89 10.85
C GLU A 71 -15.14 -3.42 10.74
N PRO A 72 -16.14 -4.29 10.95
CA PRO A 72 -17.55 -3.89 10.93
C PRO A 72 -17.83 -2.74 11.91
N GLY A 73 -18.61 -1.73 11.47
CA GLY A 73 -18.92 -0.56 12.29
C GLY A 73 -17.89 0.58 12.19
N HIS A 74 -16.92 0.48 11.28
CA HIS A 74 -15.90 1.50 11.01
C HIS A 74 -15.95 2.03 9.56
N GLU A 75 -17.13 2.04 8.96
CA GLU A 75 -17.35 2.43 7.55
C GLU A 75 -16.91 3.88 7.30
N ASP A 76 -17.18 4.80 8.23
CA ASP A 76 -16.74 6.19 8.11
C ASP A 76 -15.21 6.32 8.08
N ALA A 77 -14.51 5.50 8.87
CA ALA A 77 -13.06 5.49 8.90
C ALA A 77 -12.49 4.92 7.59
N LYS A 78 -13.10 3.83 7.10
CA LYS A 78 -12.78 3.24 5.80
C LYS A 78 -12.93 4.27 4.68
N SER A 79 -14.08 4.92 4.57
CA SER A 79 -14.35 5.88 3.51
C SER A 79 -13.41 7.08 3.55
N LYS A 80 -13.02 7.55 4.74
CA LYS A 80 -12.01 8.61 4.86
C LYS A 80 -10.64 8.16 4.33
N THR A 81 -10.21 6.94 4.67
CA THR A 81 -8.95 6.39 4.15
C THR A 81 -9.00 6.18 2.65
N GLU A 82 -10.08 5.60 2.12
CA GLU A 82 -10.29 5.44 0.68
C GLU A 82 -10.25 6.79 -0.03
N ASN A 83 -10.91 7.82 0.51
CA ASN A 83 -10.88 9.16 -0.06
C ASN A 83 -9.47 9.77 -0.08
N LEU A 84 -8.65 9.54 0.95
CA LEU A 84 -7.26 9.98 0.95
C LEU A 84 -6.42 9.25 -0.12
N LEU A 85 -6.61 7.94 -0.29
CA LEU A 85 -5.90 7.16 -1.31
C LEU A 85 -6.34 7.56 -2.73
N ILE A 86 -7.63 7.83 -2.91
CA ILE A 86 -8.20 8.18 -4.20
C ILE A 86 -7.86 9.64 -4.57
N TYR A 87 -8.08 10.60 -3.69
CA TYR A 87 -7.94 12.02 -4.07
C TYR A 87 -6.62 12.65 -3.62
N GLY A 88 -5.80 11.93 -2.84
CA GLY A 88 -4.49 12.39 -2.42
C GLY A 88 -3.49 12.49 -3.57
N LYS A 89 -2.34 13.11 -3.28
CA LYS A 89 -1.22 13.20 -4.23
C LYS A 89 -0.68 11.79 -4.50
N ARG A 90 -0.65 11.39 -5.77
CA ARG A 90 -0.17 10.07 -6.20
C ARG A 90 1.17 10.18 -6.96
N PRO A 91 2.07 9.19 -6.81
CA PRO A 91 3.25 9.07 -7.66
C PRO A 91 2.88 8.51 -9.05
N GLN A 92 3.82 8.55 -10.01
CA GLN A 92 3.65 7.83 -11.27
C GLN A 92 3.66 6.31 -11.04
N ASN A 93 4.63 5.83 -10.25
CA ASN A 93 4.75 4.44 -9.81
C ASN A 93 5.11 4.44 -8.33
N GLY A 94 4.42 3.64 -7.51
CA GLY A 94 4.76 3.52 -6.10
C GLY A 94 3.62 3.01 -5.23
N ILE A 95 3.88 2.97 -3.92
CA ILE A 95 2.91 2.59 -2.89
C ILE A 95 2.56 3.82 -2.09
N ILE A 96 1.25 4.04 -1.87
CA ILE A 96 0.72 5.04 -0.96
C ILE A 96 0.19 4.28 0.26
N ILE A 97 0.47 4.79 1.46
CA ILE A 97 -0.14 4.31 2.71
C ILE A 97 -0.76 5.50 3.43
N ALA A 98 -1.95 5.32 3.99
CA ALA A 98 -2.71 6.39 4.63
C ALA A 98 -3.57 5.87 5.77
N ASP A 99 -3.94 6.79 6.66
CA ASP A 99 -4.98 6.62 7.66
C ASP A 99 -5.92 7.82 7.56
N GLY A 100 -7.21 7.56 7.33
CA GLY A 100 -8.26 8.56 7.18
C GLY A 100 -8.57 9.35 8.45
N MET A 101 -8.00 8.96 9.59
CA MET A 101 -8.20 9.65 10.86
C MET A 101 -7.28 10.87 10.97
N GLU A 102 -7.88 12.07 10.98
CA GLU A 102 -7.14 13.35 11.08
C GLU A 102 -6.17 13.42 12.28
N TYR A 103 -6.53 12.76 13.38
CA TYR A 103 -5.73 12.70 14.60
C TYR A 103 -4.59 11.66 14.54
N ALA A 104 -4.47 10.85 13.48
CA ALA A 104 -3.35 9.90 13.30
C ALA A 104 -2.01 10.60 13.40
N SER A 105 -1.86 11.73 12.68
CA SER A 105 -0.66 12.57 12.70
C SER A 105 -0.33 13.08 14.10
N TYR A 106 -1.34 13.54 14.85
CA TYR A 106 -1.19 13.98 16.22
C TYR A 106 -0.73 12.85 17.14
N VAL A 107 -1.32 11.66 17.03
CA VAL A 107 -0.94 10.47 17.81
C VAL A 107 0.50 10.06 17.51
N GLU A 108 0.91 10.05 16.23
CA GLU A 108 2.30 9.78 15.84
C GLU A 108 3.28 10.81 16.39
N SER A 109 2.91 12.10 16.40
CA SER A 109 3.76 13.17 16.96
C SER A 109 4.04 12.99 18.46
N LYS A 110 3.23 12.19 19.17
CA LYS A 110 3.47 11.80 20.58
C LYS A 110 4.38 10.58 20.72
N GLY A 111 5.05 10.16 19.64
CA GLY A 111 5.93 9.00 19.61
C GLY A 111 5.19 7.66 19.57
N ARG A 112 3.92 7.66 19.15
CA ARG A 112 3.15 6.43 18.97
C ARG A 112 3.31 5.88 17.56
N LYS A 113 3.22 4.57 17.44
CA LYS A 113 3.27 3.83 16.18
C LYS A 113 1.88 3.80 15.57
N VAL A 114 1.65 4.50 14.47
CA VAL A 114 0.36 4.48 13.74
C VAL A 114 0.55 3.95 12.32
N ILE A 115 1.08 4.75 11.40
CA ILE A 115 1.17 4.43 9.97
C ILE A 115 2.61 4.45 9.43
N SER A 116 3.46 5.28 10.02
CA SER A 116 4.89 5.39 9.67
C SER A 116 5.66 4.08 9.81
N GLN A 117 5.26 3.21 10.74
CA GLN A 117 5.85 1.88 10.91
C GLN A 117 5.45 0.93 9.78
N GLY A 118 4.19 1.00 9.31
CA GLY A 118 3.77 0.28 8.11
C GLY A 118 4.57 0.71 6.88
N ALA A 119 4.82 2.01 6.73
CA ALA A 119 5.69 2.51 5.67
C ALA A 119 7.12 1.93 5.72
N LEU A 120 7.73 1.86 6.92
CA LEU A 120 9.04 1.22 7.11
C LEU A 120 9.00 -0.28 6.80
N HIS A 121 7.91 -0.94 7.17
CA HIS A 121 7.71 -2.36 6.91
C HIS A 121 7.58 -2.64 5.40
N ILE A 122 6.84 -1.81 4.66
CA ILE A 122 6.75 -1.87 3.19
C ILE A 122 8.15 -1.82 2.56
N VAL A 123 9.00 -0.87 2.98
CA VAL A 123 10.37 -0.76 2.45
C VAL A 123 11.18 -2.03 2.75
N THR A 124 10.99 -2.61 3.93
CA THR A 124 11.66 -3.86 4.32
C THR A 124 11.20 -5.04 3.44
N GLU A 125 9.89 -5.20 3.24
CA GLU A 125 9.32 -6.28 2.44
C GLU A 125 9.65 -6.13 0.95
N ALA A 126 9.56 -4.92 0.41
CA ALA A 126 9.99 -4.60 -0.94
C ALA A 126 11.48 -4.92 -1.14
N GLY A 127 12.33 -4.57 -0.16
CA GLY A 127 13.75 -4.91 -0.18
C GLY A 127 14.00 -6.41 -0.26
N LYS A 128 13.27 -7.23 0.51
CA LYS A 128 13.37 -8.70 0.46
C LYS A 128 12.92 -9.28 -0.87
N LYS A 129 11.87 -8.71 -1.49
CA LYS A 129 11.29 -9.20 -2.73
C LYS A 129 12.15 -8.85 -3.94
N PHE A 130 12.66 -7.63 -4.00
CA PHE A 130 13.30 -7.08 -5.21
C PHE A 130 14.82 -7.00 -5.16
N SER A 131 15.48 -7.31 -4.03
CA SER A 131 16.95 -7.29 -3.92
C SER A 131 17.60 -8.66 -4.13
N LYS A 132 16.90 -9.60 -4.77
CA LYS A 132 17.46 -10.91 -5.13
C LYS A 132 18.27 -10.87 -6.41
#